data_AF-A0A815BAV5-F1
#
_entry.id   AF-A0A815BAV5-F1
#
_cell.length_a   1.000
_cell.length_b   1.000
_cell.length_c   1.000
_cell.angle_alpha   90.00
_cell.angle_beta   90.00
_cell.angle_gamma   90.00
#
_symmetry.space_group_name_H-M   'P 1'
#
loop_
_entity.id
_entity.type
_entity.pdbx_description
1 polymer ?
#
loop_
_entity_poly.entity_id
_entity_poly.type
_entity_poly.pdbx_seq_one_letter_code
_entity_poly.pdbx_strand_id
1 'polypeptide(L)'
;MTTQPIVENRTLTLSNISNEIYEIIPTIRPDWNASNTRLVTFTEGITNSILGLFNTRTPDDESDALVIKLFGEHTELFIDRNAEIHAMMKLSENNVLSQRVLIQFKNGLIYEFAAGKACSKQEVRDEHISKLIAAKLAQFHNVPLKETNEKPYVITLIHKFIQLIDEHQITDISQIKSDVKIIEKVILPDLVSNPQLGQDLVFCHNDLLIKNIVYDKKTDTVSFIDFEYTHMNYALFDIANHFVEYAGVDDADFNLYPTRDEQKRWLKTYFQTRGIPEQTIDDKLCHLVDQFSALAHLMWGLWSLVQSRVSLLDFDYTGYGKLRLGCYQSLRKILFENISVKKEMSSTNINIIDDNEILSEKLGFQLEEIVLQLMNKKQLITIGLSGGSLIDLLASNLPRLQLPWARLRFFFVDERFVPFTSDDSTYASYQAKLFRKLPLTEKNVIKIDPDATSVEQCAQDYENKLLETLTEDDKSFDILLLGMGPDGHTASLFPDHPGLKVDQGIVTSIKDSPKPPPERVTLTLTTINQAKYKIVVATGESKSTIVREVLQDKSTKYPIGQVKDLIWYLDKAAGSKL
;
A
#
# COMPACT_ATOMS: atom_id res chain seq x y z
N MET A 1 14.74 21.91 36.98
CA MET A 1 13.99 20.78 37.57
C MET A 1 14.25 19.58 36.69
N THR A 2 14.49 18.40 37.26
CA THR A 2 14.81 17.18 36.50
C THR A 2 13.73 16.89 35.47
N THR A 3 14.11 16.61 34.21
CA THR A 3 13.18 16.29 33.11
C THR A 3 12.65 14.86 33.17
N GLN A 4 13.21 14.04 34.07
CA GLN A 4 12.83 12.65 34.28
C GLN A 4 11.66 12.54 35.27
N PRO A 5 10.67 11.68 35.01
CA PRO A 5 9.57 11.42 35.94
C PRO A 5 10.06 10.69 37.19
N ILE A 6 9.33 10.86 38.28
CA ILE A 6 9.52 10.05 39.50
C ILE A 6 9.05 8.62 39.17
N VAL A 7 9.91 7.63 39.38
CA VAL A 7 9.56 6.22 39.14
C VAL A 7 9.10 5.57 40.44
N GLU A 8 7.84 5.16 40.47
CA GLU A 8 7.19 4.49 41.60
C GLU A 8 6.99 3.00 41.27
N ASN A 9 7.58 2.12 42.07
CA ASN A 9 7.51 0.68 41.86
C ASN A 9 6.20 0.06 42.37
N ARG A 10 5.07 0.67 42.01
CA ARG A 10 3.72 0.34 42.48
C ARG A 10 2.80 0.03 41.31
N THR A 11 1.78 -0.80 41.56
CA THR A 11 0.68 -1.09 40.64
C THR A 11 -0.59 -0.52 41.27
N LEU A 12 -1.31 0.34 40.56
CA LEU A 12 -2.52 0.99 41.06
C LEU A 12 -3.78 0.26 40.62
N THR A 13 -4.85 0.32 41.41
CA THR A 13 -6.15 -0.30 41.06
C THR A 13 -7.28 0.70 41.13
N LEU A 14 -8.22 0.65 40.17
CA LEU A 14 -9.39 1.53 40.18
C LEU A 14 -10.22 1.43 41.47
N SER A 15 -10.32 0.24 42.06
CA SER A 15 -11.05 0.01 43.30
C SER A 15 -10.47 0.74 44.52
N ASN A 16 -9.17 1.04 44.52
CA ASN A 16 -8.48 1.67 45.65
C ASN A 16 -7.78 2.99 45.26
N ILE A 17 -8.02 3.48 44.05
CA ILE A 17 -7.28 4.56 43.40
C ILE A 17 -7.26 5.83 44.24
N SER A 18 -8.37 6.15 44.91
CA SER A 18 -8.47 7.34 45.76
C SER A 18 -7.50 7.28 46.94
N ASN A 19 -7.23 6.12 47.54
CA ASN A 19 -6.29 6.04 48.67
C ASN A 19 -4.85 6.07 48.17
N GLU A 20 -4.56 5.28 47.13
CA GLU A 20 -3.21 5.10 46.61
C GLU A 20 -2.65 6.40 46.00
N ILE A 21 -3.49 7.20 45.34
CA ILE A 21 -3.09 8.49 44.75
C ILE A 21 -2.62 9.47 45.84
N TYR A 22 -3.34 9.61 46.95
CA TYR A 22 -3.00 10.61 47.97
C TYR A 22 -1.76 10.26 48.80
N GLU A 23 -1.25 9.04 48.72
CA GLU A 23 0.08 8.71 49.25
C GLU A 23 1.21 9.29 48.38
N ILE A 24 0.95 9.50 47.09
CA ILE A 24 1.98 9.79 46.08
C ILE A 24 1.94 11.27 45.65
N ILE A 25 0.75 11.84 45.46
CA ILE A 25 0.56 13.23 45.00
C ILE A 25 1.35 14.28 45.80
N PRO A 26 1.51 14.19 47.14
CA PRO A 26 2.30 15.16 47.91
C PRO A 26 3.75 15.32 47.43
N THR A 27 4.31 14.34 46.71
CA THR A 27 5.67 14.42 46.14
C THR A 27 5.79 15.46 45.02
N ILE A 28 4.70 15.72 44.29
CA ILE A 28 4.65 16.65 43.14
C ILE A 28 3.72 17.85 43.38
N ARG A 29 2.80 17.74 44.34
CA ARG A 29 1.87 18.78 44.80
C ARG A 29 1.69 18.66 46.34
N PRO A 30 2.63 19.21 47.15
CA PRO A 30 2.64 19.01 48.61
C PRO A 30 1.35 19.42 49.34
N ASP A 31 0.64 20.42 48.81
CA ASP A 31 -0.57 20.97 49.42
C ASP A 31 -1.85 20.23 48.99
N TRP A 32 -1.78 19.19 48.15
CA TRP A 32 -2.94 18.48 47.62
C TRP A 32 -3.29 17.26 48.47
N ASN A 33 -4.57 17.11 48.79
CA ASN A 33 -5.15 15.98 49.53
C ASN A 33 -6.64 15.81 49.21
N ALA A 34 -7.24 14.74 49.75
CA ALA A 34 -8.64 14.38 49.48
C ALA A 34 -9.68 15.49 49.79
N SER A 35 -9.38 16.41 50.71
CA SER A 35 -10.32 17.47 51.09
C SER A 35 -10.30 18.68 50.14
N ASN A 36 -9.22 18.86 49.40
CA ASN A 36 -8.99 20.04 48.55
C ASN A 36 -8.73 19.69 47.07
N THR A 37 -9.06 18.45 46.69
CA THR A 37 -9.00 17.99 45.30
C THR A 37 -10.24 17.18 44.94
N ARG A 38 -10.52 17.09 43.64
CA ARG A 38 -11.65 16.33 43.08
C ARG A 38 -11.11 15.38 42.01
N LEU A 39 -11.38 14.09 42.20
CA LEU A 39 -11.07 13.04 41.23
C LEU A 39 -12.27 12.84 40.29
N VAL A 40 -12.01 12.79 38.99
CA VAL A 40 -13.02 12.66 37.93
C VAL A 40 -12.61 11.54 36.99
N THR A 41 -13.47 10.56 36.77
CA THR A 41 -13.21 9.52 35.77
C THR A 41 -13.62 10.01 34.38
N PHE A 42 -12.76 9.86 33.39
CA PHE A 42 -13.10 10.07 31.98
C PHE A 42 -13.55 8.76 31.37
N THR A 43 -14.71 8.76 30.70
CA THR A 43 -15.39 7.56 30.20
C THR A 43 -15.13 7.25 28.73
N GLU A 44 -14.22 7.98 28.08
CA GLU A 44 -14.11 8.02 26.61
C GLU A 44 -12.94 7.22 26.01
N GLY A 45 -12.16 6.51 26.82
CA GLY A 45 -11.00 5.74 26.35
C GLY A 45 -11.35 4.32 25.90
N ILE A 46 -10.82 3.88 24.75
CA ILE A 46 -10.97 2.52 24.22
C ILE A 46 -9.76 1.61 24.47
N THR A 47 -8.72 2.14 25.11
CA THR A 47 -7.48 1.41 25.43
C THR A 47 -7.05 1.55 26.89
N ASN A 48 -7.52 2.56 27.63
CA ASN A 48 -7.03 2.86 28.98
C ASN A 48 -8.14 3.40 29.89
N SER A 49 -7.89 3.33 31.21
CA SER A 49 -8.69 4.05 32.20
C SER A 49 -8.01 5.37 32.56
N ILE A 50 -8.72 6.49 32.42
CA ILE A 50 -8.16 7.83 32.61
C ILE A 50 -8.96 8.58 33.69
N LEU A 51 -8.26 9.20 34.64
CA LEU A 51 -8.85 10.04 35.67
C LEU A 51 -8.18 11.42 35.67
N GLY A 52 -8.95 12.48 35.89
CA GLY A 52 -8.45 13.82 36.16
C GLY A 52 -8.49 14.13 37.66
N LEU A 53 -7.45 14.79 38.16
CA LEU A 53 -7.37 15.29 39.54
C LEU A 53 -7.24 16.81 39.54
N PHE A 54 -8.26 17.48 40.08
CA PHE A 54 -8.43 18.94 40.02
C PHE A 54 -8.38 19.57 41.41
N ASN A 55 -7.78 20.75 41.52
CA ASN A 55 -7.71 21.52 42.77
C ASN A 55 -9.05 22.22 43.04
N THR A 56 -9.71 21.91 44.16
CA THR A 56 -11.03 22.50 44.46
C THR A 56 -10.94 23.91 45.05
N ARG A 57 -9.73 24.36 45.43
CA ARG A 57 -9.50 25.73 45.91
C ARG A 57 -9.50 26.75 44.76
N THR A 58 -9.21 26.30 43.54
CA THR A 58 -9.12 27.12 42.33
C THR A 58 -9.95 26.49 41.21
N PRO A 59 -11.28 26.38 41.38
CA PRO A 59 -12.13 25.58 40.49
C PRO A 59 -12.18 26.07 39.03
N ASP A 60 -11.82 27.33 38.78
CA ASP A 60 -11.80 27.94 37.43
C ASP A 60 -10.41 27.89 36.74
N ASP A 61 -9.40 27.43 37.48
CA ASP A 61 -8.01 27.30 37.02
C ASP A 61 -7.61 25.82 36.99
N GLU A 62 -7.49 25.28 35.78
CA GLU A 62 -7.10 23.90 35.53
C GLU A 62 -5.61 23.76 35.19
N SER A 63 -4.83 24.84 35.27
CA SER A 63 -3.41 24.83 34.87
C SER A 63 -2.54 23.95 35.76
N ASP A 64 -2.96 23.70 37.00
CA ASP A 64 -2.25 22.82 37.93
C ASP A 64 -2.81 21.39 37.98
N ALA A 65 -3.90 21.12 37.24
CA ALA A 65 -4.60 19.83 37.17
C ALA A 65 -3.71 18.70 36.63
N LEU A 66 -4.02 17.47 37.03
CA LEU A 66 -3.25 16.27 36.68
C LEU A 66 -4.13 15.22 36.02
N VAL A 67 -3.54 14.44 35.12
CA VAL A 67 -4.13 13.24 34.54
C VAL A 67 -3.45 12.01 35.11
N ILE A 68 -4.25 11.01 35.44
CA ILE A 68 -3.85 9.71 35.96
C ILE A 68 -4.31 8.68 34.94
N LYS A 69 -3.37 8.13 34.19
CA LYS A 69 -3.62 7.13 33.15
C LYS A 69 -3.19 5.77 33.67
N LEU A 70 -4.13 4.83 33.72
CA LEU A 70 -3.87 3.42 33.99
C LEU A 70 -3.96 2.64 32.68
N PHE A 71 -2.91 1.89 32.35
CA PHE A 71 -2.84 1.13 31.11
C PHE A 71 -3.90 0.02 31.08
N GLY A 72 -4.61 -0.12 29.95
CA GLY A 72 -5.60 -1.19 29.79
C GLY A 72 -4.96 -2.57 29.67
N GLU A 73 -5.69 -3.60 30.10
CA GLU A 73 -5.25 -4.98 30.00
C GLU A 73 -5.02 -5.40 28.54
N HIS A 74 -3.96 -6.19 28.29
CA HIS A 74 -3.59 -6.74 26.98
C HIS A 74 -3.16 -5.74 25.91
N THR A 75 -3.10 -4.44 26.23
CA THR A 75 -2.60 -3.42 25.31
C THR A 75 -1.09 -3.49 25.10
N GLU A 76 -0.35 -4.14 26.00
CA GLU A 76 1.09 -4.41 25.88
C GLU A 76 1.43 -5.30 24.67
N LEU A 77 0.45 -5.95 24.06
CA LEU A 77 0.63 -6.74 22.84
C LEU A 77 1.06 -5.89 21.64
N PHE A 78 0.72 -4.60 21.63
CA PHE A 78 0.97 -3.70 20.49
C PHE A 78 1.30 -2.25 20.86
N ILE A 79 1.27 -1.87 22.15
CA ILE A 79 1.68 -0.54 22.62
C ILE A 79 3.00 -0.63 23.39
N ASP A 80 4.00 0.13 22.95
CA ASP A 80 5.27 0.29 23.66
C ASP A 80 5.19 1.46 24.64
N ARG A 81 4.99 1.13 25.93
CA ARG A 81 4.87 2.12 27.00
C ARG A 81 6.15 2.93 27.24
N ASN A 82 7.31 2.35 26.96
CA ASN A 82 8.57 3.09 27.09
C ASN A 82 8.71 4.11 25.95
N ALA A 83 8.30 3.74 24.73
CA ALA A 83 8.26 4.65 23.60
C ALA A 83 7.28 5.81 23.85
N GLU A 84 6.08 5.53 24.39
CA GLU A 84 5.07 6.55 24.77
C GLU A 84 5.66 7.58 25.75
N ILE A 85 6.26 7.12 26.86
CA ILE A 85 6.84 8.01 27.88
C ILE A 85 8.00 8.82 27.28
N HIS A 86 8.89 8.17 26.53
CA HIS A 86 10.01 8.84 25.89
C HIS A 86 9.52 9.92 24.92
N ALA A 87 8.45 9.65 24.17
CA ALA A 87 7.83 10.59 23.27
C ALA A 87 7.31 11.82 24.01
N MET A 88 6.50 11.62 25.05
CA MET A 88 5.94 12.71 25.85
C MET A 88 7.03 13.62 26.43
N MET A 89 8.10 13.02 26.97
CA MET A 89 9.24 13.76 27.51
C MET A 89 9.92 14.60 26.43
N LYS A 90 10.27 13.97 25.29
CA LYS A 90 10.97 14.65 24.20
C LYS A 90 10.16 15.82 23.62
N LEU A 91 8.85 15.64 23.46
CA LEU A 91 7.94 16.70 23.01
C LEU A 91 7.94 17.88 23.99
N SER A 92 7.81 17.59 25.30
CA SER A 92 7.77 18.61 26.34
C SER A 92 9.08 19.41 26.43
N GLU A 93 10.23 18.77 26.22
CA GLU A 93 11.55 19.40 26.20
C GLU A 93 11.75 20.32 24.97
N ASN A 94 11.04 20.08 23.87
CA ASN A 94 11.16 20.84 22.62
C ASN A 94 10.09 21.93 22.47
N ASN A 95 9.42 22.33 23.56
CA ASN A 95 8.34 23.31 23.58
C ASN A 95 7.14 22.97 22.66
N VAL A 96 7.01 21.71 22.25
CA VAL A 96 5.77 21.21 21.69
C VAL A 96 4.90 20.90 22.90
N LEU A 97 3.81 21.66 23.10
CA LEU A 97 2.77 21.47 24.15
C LEU A 97 2.21 20.03 24.23
N SER A 98 3.04 19.06 24.58
CA SER A 98 2.66 17.82 25.22
C SER A 98 2.67 18.05 26.72
N GLN A 99 1.98 17.18 27.43
CA GLN A 99 1.91 17.25 28.87
C GLN A 99 3.15 16.60 29.48
N ARG A 100 3.75 17.26 30.49
CA ARG A 100 4.94 16.70 31.15
C ARG A 100 4.55 15.50 32.00
N VAL A 101 5.28 14.39 31.83
CA VAL A 101 5.17 13.21 32.69
C VAL A 101 5.84 13.51 34.03
N LEU A 102 5.08 13.37 35.11
CA LEU A 102 5.53 13.69 36.47
C LEU A 102 5.89 12.43 37.25
N ILE A 103 5.07 11.38 37.13
CA ILE A 103 5.24 10.11 37.84
C ILE A 103 4.96 8.95 36.90
N GLN A 104 5.78 7.90 36.98
CA GLN A 104 5.60 6.63 36.27
C GLN A 104 5.37 5.51 37.28
N PHE A 105 4.33 4.70 37.05
CA PHE A 105 4.03 3.47 37.79
C PHE A 105 4.33 2.24 36.93
N LYS A 106 4.19 1.03 37.50
CA LYS A 106 4.25 -0.21 36.73
C LYS A 106 3.15 -0.31 35.67
N ASN A 107 1.98 0.24 35.94
CA ASN A 107 0.78 0.11 35.11
C ASN A 107 0.15 1.46 34.74
N GLY A 108 0.92 2.55 34.75
CA GLY A 108 0.34 3.86 34.44
C GLY A 108 1.28 5.05 34.62
N LEU A 109 0.72 6.24 34.43
CA LEU A 109 1.42 7.53 34.46
C LEU A 109 0.58 8.59 35.18
N ILE A 110 1.26 9.54 35.83
CA ILE A 110 0.69 10.85 36.16
C ILE A 110 1.40 11.91 35.34
N TYR A 111 0.63 12.72 34.62
CA TYR A 111 1.13 13.83 33.81
C TYR A 111 0.22 15.06 33.94
N GLU A 112 0.69 16.19 33.43
CA GLU A 112 -0.06 17.46 33.49
C GLU A 112 -1.36 17.39 32.69
N PHE A 113 -2.39 18.13 33.10
CA PHE A 113 -3.64 18.20 32.35
C PHE A 113 -3.53 19.19 31.18
N ALA A 114 -4.09 18.82 30.02
CA ALA A 114 -4.25 19.72 28.90
C ALA A 114 -5.54 20.52 29.08
N ALA A 115 -5.43 21.79 29.52
CA ALA A 115 -6.59 22.66 29.65
C ALA A 115 -7.30 22.87 28.30
N GLY A 116 -8.62 22.94 28.33
CA GLY A 116 -9.45 23.15 27.14
C GLY A 116 -10.51 22.07 26.97
N LYS A 117 -11.06 21.97 25.76
CA LYS A 117 -12.05 20.95 25.39
C LYS A 117 -11.57 20.16 24.19
N ALA A 118 -11.82 18.85 24.22
CA ALA A 118 -11.66 18.03 23.02
C ALA A 118 -12.52 18.61 21.89
N CYS A 119 -11.93 18.74 20.70
CA CYS A 119 -12.62 19.26 19.53
C CYS A 119 -13.82 18.38 19.17
N SER A 120 -14.80 19.00 18.53
CA SER A 120 -15.89 18.31 17.82
C SER A 120 -15.58 18.16 16.32
N LYS A 121 -16.38 17.35 15.61
CA LYS A 121 -16.35 17.24 14.14
C LYS A 121 -16.53 18.58 13.42
N GLN A 122 -17.21 19.55 14.06
CA GLN A 122 -17.41 20.89 13.51
C GLN A 122 -16.19 21.77 13.76
N GLU A 123 -15.63 21.74 14.97
CA GLU A 123 -14.48 22.57 15.35
C GLU A 123 -13.20 22.18 14.61
N VAL A 124 -12.95 20.89 14.35
CA VAL A 124 -11.76 20.47 13.58
C VAL A 124 -11.76 21.04 12.15
N ARG A 125 -12.95 21.40 11.62
CA ARG A 125 -13.15 21.98 10.29
C ARG A 125 -13.22 23.51 10.31
N ASP A 126 -13.36 24.12 11.48
CA ASP A 126 -13.33 25.57 11.60
C ASP A 126 -11.99 26.09 11.09
N GLU A 127 -12.02 27.12 10.23
CA GLU A 127 -10.82 27.57 9.53
C GLU A 127 -9.72 28.03 10.50
N HIS A 128 -10.08 28.64 11.62
CA HIS A 128 -9.12 29.12 12.61
C HIS A 128 -8.52 27.95 13.39
N ILE A 129 -9.36 27.07 13.94
CA ILE A 129 -8.90 25.91 14.72
C ILE A 129 -8.08 24.96 13.83
N SER A 130 -8.51 24.73 12.60
CA SER A 130 -7.81 23.89 11.62
C SER A 130 -6.39 24.41 11.33
N LYS A 131 -6.19 25.73 11.26
CA LYS A 131 -4.84 26.34 11.15
C LYS A 131 -4.00 26.11 12.40
N LEU A 132 -4.59 26.22 13.60
CA LEU A 132 -3.89 25.93 14.85
C LEU A 132 -3.42 24.47 14.90
N ILE A 133 -4.27 23.53 14.50
CA ILE A 133 -3.93 22.10 14.40
C ILE A 133 -2.79 21.89 13.41
N ALA A 134 -2.89 22.46 12.20
CA ALA A 134 -1.85 22.33 11.17
C ALA A 134 -0.49 22.87 11.63
N ALA A 135 -0.48 24.06 12.24
CA ALA A 135 0.73 24.65 12.80
C ALA A 135 1.28 23.79 13.95
N LYS A 136 0.41 23.24 14.79
CA LYS A 136 0.80 22.39 15.91
C LYS A 136 1.44 21.08 15.46
N LEU A 137 0.86 20.41 14.47
CA LEU A 137 1.43 19.17 13.91
C LEU A 137 2.74 19.45 13.17
N ALA A 138 2.87 20.60 12.51
CA ALA A 138 4.15 21.01 11.92
C ALA A 138 5.25 21.21 12.98
N GLN A 139 4.94 21.85 14.10
CA GLN A 139 5.88 21.98 15.23
C GLN A 139 6.26 20.60 15.80
N PHE A 140 5.27 19.71 15.94
CA PHE A 140 5.49 18.34 16.38
C PHE A 140 6.48 17.60 15.46
N HIS A 141 6.27 17.68 14.14
CA HIS A 141 7.13 17.02 13.15
C HIS A 141 8.53 17.66 13.02
N ASN A 142 8.71 18.89 13.51
CA ASN A 142 10.02 19.56 13.57
C ASN A 142 10.87 19.11 14.78
N VAL A 143 10.34 18.28 15.69
CA VAL A 143 11.12 17.76 16.81
C VAL A 143 12.23 16.85 16.28
N PRO A 144 13.52 17.14 16.57
CA PRO A 144 14.63 16.43 15.95
C PRO A 144 14.61 14.93 16.26
N LEU A 145 14.72 14.09 15.23
CA LEU A 145 14.95 12.65 15.40
C LEU A 145 16.43 12.35 15.66
N LYS A 146 16.70 11.28 16.40
CA LYS A 146 18.03 10.67 16.38
C LYS A 146 18.13 9.83 15.11
N GLU A 147 19.29 9.81 14.47
CA GLU A 147 19.53 8.91 13.34
C GLU A 147 19.22 7.47 13.75
N THR A 148 18.41 6.79 12.94
CA THR A 148 17.99 5.41 13.16
C THR A 148 17.81 4.71 11.82
N ASN A 149 18.03 3.39 11.82
CA ASN A 149 17.75 2.52 10.67
C ASN A 149 16.38 1.82 10.81
N GLU A 150 15.54 2.29 11.74
CA GLU A 150 14.22 1.71 11.99
C GLU A 150 13.27 1.93 10.81
N LYS A 151 12.36 0.95 10.63
CA LYS A 151 11.28 1.07 9.65
C LYS A 151 10.24 2.10 10.12
N PRO A 152 9.53 2.77 9.20
CA PRO A 152 8.39 3.63 9.55
C PRO A 152 7.36 2.84 10.37
N TYR A 153 6.88 3.44 11.45
CA TYR A 153 6.10 2.72 12.45
C TYR A 153 4.79 2.12 11.93
N VAL A 154 4.15 2.75 10.94
CA VAL A 154 2.93 2.20 10.30
C VAL A 154 3.16 0.80 9.72
N ILE A 155 4.32 0.55 9.11
CA ILE A 155 4.64 -0.77 8.54
C ILE A 155 4.87 -1.78 9.66
N THR A 156 5.55 -1.37 10.73
CA THR A 156 5.74 -2.19 11.93
C THR A 156 4.40 -2.60 12.54
N LEU A 157 3.47 -1.65 12.71
CA LEU A 157 2.13 -1.92 13.25
C LEU A 157 1.31 -2.83 12.34
N ILE A 158 1.30 -2.59 11.03
CA ILE A 158 0.57 -3.43 10.07
C ILE A 158 1.05 -4.88 10.16
N HIS A 159 2.36 -5.12 10.15
CA HIS A 159 2.91 -6.48 10.30
C HIS A 159 2.54 -7.10 11.63
N LYS A 160 2.60 -6.31 12.72
CA LYS A 160 2.22 -6.79 14.05
C LYS A 160 0.75 -7.20 14.11
N PHE A 161 -0.16 -6.42 13.52
CA PHE A 161 -1.58 -6.77 13.48
C PHE A 161 -1.87 -7.97 12.57
N ILE A 162 -1.20 -8.09 11.42
CA ILE A 162 -1.29 -9.28 10.56
C ILE A 162 -0.86 -10.54 11.33
N GLN A 163 0.25 -10.46 12.06
CA GLN A 163 0.74 -11.56 12.89
C GLN A 163 -0.32 -11.96 13.93
N LEU A 164 -0.90 -11.00 14.66
CA LEU A 164 -1.92 -11.28 15.67
C LEU A 164 -3.21 -11.85 15.05
N ILE A 165 -3.62 -11.37 13.87
CA ILE A 165 -4.77 -11.93 13.13
C ILE A 165 -4.55 -13.40 12.77
N ASP A 166 -3.34 -13.75 12.34
CA ASP A 166 -2.97 -15.12 12.00
C ASP A 166 -2.90 -16.03 13.23
N GLU A 167 -2.20 -15.58 14.27
CA GLU A 167 -2.04 -16.33 15.53
C GLU A 167 -3.39 -16.65 16.18
N HIS A 168 -4.33 -15.71 16.11
CA HIS A 168 -5.67 -15.86 16.65
C HIS A 168 -6.72 -16.36 15.65
N GLN A 169 -6.33 -16.62 14.39
CA GLN A 169 -7.20 -17.10 13.31
C GLN A 169 -8.49 -16.26 13.15
N ILE A 170 -8.36 -14.93 13.20
CA ILE A 170 -9.52 -14.02 13.25
C ILE A 170 -10.29 -14.04 11.93
N THR A 171 -9.59 -13.86 10.79
CA THR A 171 -10.20 -13.87 9.45
C THR A 171 -9.14 -14.11 8.37
N ASP A 172 -9.57 -14.48 7.16
CA ASP A 172 -8.66 -14.60 6.01
C ASP A 172 -8.30 -13.23 5.46
N ILE A 173 -7.01 -12.89 5.56
CA ILE A 173 -6.42 -11.64 5.09
C ILE A 173 -5.38 -11.88 3.99
N SER A 174 -5.47 -12.98 3.24
CA SER A 174 -4.49 -13.36 2.21
C SER A 174 -4.24 -12.26 1.16
N GLN A 175 -5.30 -11.58 0.70
CA GLN A 175 -5.16 -10.44 -0.23
C GLN A 175 -4.42 -9.27 0.42
N ILE A 176 -4.74 -8.93 1.67
CA ILE A 176 -4.09 -7.85 2.40
C ILE A 176 -2.59 -8.16 2.61
N LYS A 177 -2.23 -9.41 2.92
CA LYS A 177 -0.82 -9.80 3.03
C LYS A 177 -0.04 -9.59 1.73
N SER A 178 -0.64 -9.94 0.59
CA SER A 178 -0.05 -9.66 -0.73
C SER A 178 0.07 -8.16 -0.97
N ASP A 179 -0.99 -7.40 -0.69
CA ASP A 179 -0.96 -5.94 -0.81
C ASP A 179 0.15 -5.30 0.03
N VAL A 180 0.30 -5.70 1.31
CA VAL A 180 1.31 -5.14 2.22
C VAL A 180 2.72 -5.42 1.72
N LYS A 181 3.00 -6.61 1.16
CA LYS A 181 4.30 -6.90 0.54
C LYS A 181 4.62 -5.90 -0.57
N ILE A 182 3.64 -5.58 -1.41
CA ILE A 182 3.80 -4.65 -2.54
C ILE A 182 3.92 -3.22 -2.05
N ILE A 183 3.08 -2.84 -1.08
CA ILE A 183 3.11 -1.51 -0.47
C ILE A 183 4.50 -1.24 0.10
N GLU A 184 5.04 -2.17 0.88
CA GLU A 184 6.33 -2.01 1.52
C GLU A 184 7.49 -2.02 0.52
N LYS A 185 7.49 -2.95 -0.44
CA LYS A 185 8.65 -3.17 -1.33
C LYS A 185 8.66 -2.33 -2.60
N VAL A 186 7.51 -1.81 -3.02
CA VAL A 186 7.35 -1.10 -4.31
C VAL A 186 6.76 0.28 -4.11
N ILE A 187 5.54 0.35 -3.55
CA ILE A 187 4.78 1.61 -3.52
C ILE A 187 5.45 2.63 -2.60
N LEU A 188 5.74 2.27 -1.35
CA LEU A 188 6.32 3.21 -0.39
C LEU A 188 7.67 3.75 -0.87
N PRO A 189 8.64 2.94 -1.35
CA PRO A 189 9.87 3.46 -1.94
C PRO A 189 9.63 4.50 -3.05
N ASP A 190 8.67 4.25 -3.94
CA ASP A 190 8.33 5.19 -5.02
C ASP A 190 7.68 6.46 -4.46
N LEU A 191 6.70 6.35 -3.54
CA LEU A 191 6.03 7.50 -2.93
C LEU A 191 7.01 8.40 -2.18
N VAL A 192 7.93 7.82 -1.40
CA VAL A 192 8.86 8.58 -0.55
C VAL A 192 10.06 9.13 -1.31
N SER A 193 10.32 8.63 -2.52
CA SER A 193 11.36 9.16 -3.42
C SER A 193 11.00 10.52 -4.05
N ASN A 194 9.75 10.97 -3.90
CA ASN A 194 9.29 12.24 -4.44
C ASN A 194 10.05 13.41 -3.77
N PRO A 195 10.77 14.26 -4.53
CA PRO A 195 11.54 15.38 -3.99
C PRO A 195 10.68 16.42 -3.24
N GLN A 196 9.39 16.51 -3.56
CA GLN A 196 8.45 17.39 -2.84
C GLN A 196 8.09 16.85 -1.45
N LEU A 197 8.30 15.55 -1.21
CA LEU A 197 8.05 14.84 0.04
C LEU A 197 9.32 14.60 0.86
N GLY A 198 10.48 14.98 0.28
CA GLY A 198 11.85 14.81 0.77
C GLY A 198 11.99 13.97 2.03
N GLN A 199 12.03 12.63 1.92
CA GLN A 199 12.47 11.70 2.99
C GLN A 199 12.04 12.07 4.42
N ASP A 200 10.83 12.56 4.63
CA ASP A 200 10.52 13.17 5.93
C ASP A 200 9.93 12.12 6.88
N LEU A 201 10.79 11.16 7.22
CA LEU A 201 10.62 10.41 8.46
C LEU A 201 10.77 11.42 9.60
N VAL A 202 9.66 11.65 10.29
CA VAL A 202 9.55 12.61 11.38
C VAL A 202 8.96 11.93 12.60
N PHE A 203 9.04 12.61 13.74
CA PHE A 203 8.30 12.18 14.91
C PHE A 203 6.81 12.46 14.67
N CYS A 204 5.98 11.42 14.62
CA CYS A 204 4.55 11.51 14.31
C CYS A 204 3.70 11.11 15.52
N HIS A 205 2.52 11.70 15.66
CA HIS A 205 1.51 11.30 16.63
C HIS A 205 0.94 9.91 16.30
N ASN A 206 0.72 9.63 15.01
CA ASN A 206 0.17 8.41 14.40
C ASN A 206 -1.31 8.10 14.74
N ASP A 207 -1.88 8.74 15.77
CA ASP A 207 -3.27 8.54 16.19
C ASP A 207 -4.01 9.87 16.46
N LEU A 208 -3.87 10.84 15.55
CA LEU A 208 -4.45 12.18 15.71
C LEU A 208 -5.94 12.24 15.35
N LEU A 209 -6.77 11.50 16.10
CA LEU A 209 -8.22 11.56 16.01
C LEU A 209 -8.80 12.81 16.68
N ILE A 210 -10.05 13.16 16.37
CA ILE A 210 -10.68 14.42 16.81
C ILE A 210 -10.62 14.61 18.34
N LYS A 211 -10.90 13.56 19.11
CA LYS A 211 -10.88 13.59 20.58
C LYS A 211 -9.47 13.80 21.16
N ASN A 212 -8.41 13.54 20.39
CA ASN A 212 -7.02 13.72 20.80
C ASN A 212 -6.51 15.16 20.55
N ILE A 213 -7.41 16.06 20.13
CA ILE A 213 -7.12 17.47 19.88
C ILE A 213 -7.90 18.29 20.90
N VAL A 214 -7.18 18.96 21.80
CA VAL A 214 -7.75 19.83 22.82
C VAL A 214 -7.57 21.28 22.39
N TYR A 215 -8.67 22.00 22.22
CA TYR A 215 -8.67 23.45 21.98
C TYR A 215 -8.96 24.21 23.27
N ASP A 216 -8.03 25.09 23.65
CA ASP A 216 -8.23 26.03 24.75
C ASP A 216 -8.59 27.40 24.19
N LYS A 217 -9.88 27.73 24.31
CA LYS A 217 -10.41 29.04 23.92
C LYS A 217 -9.83 30.20 24.74
N LYS A 218 -9.38 29.98 25.98
CA LYS A 218 -8.82 31.06 26.82
C LYS A 218 -7.47 31.53 26.30
N THR A 219 -6.63 30.60 25.87
CA THR A 219 -5.28 30.88 25.36
C THR A 219 -5.20 30.92 23.84
N ASP A 220 -6.27 30.50 23.15
CA ASP A 220 -6.34 30.32 21.70
C ASP A 220 -5.26 29.36 21.17
N THR A 221 -5.10 28.23 21.88
CA THR A 221 -4.08 27.22 21.56
C THR A 221 -4.68 25.84 21.40
N VAL A 222 -3.98 25.00 20.63
CA VAL A 222 -4.28 23.58 20.47
C VAL A 222 -3.17 22.75 21.11
N SER A 223 -3.59 21.76 21.90
CA SER A 223 -2.73 20.72 22.47
C SER A 223 -3.15 19.36 21.93
N PHE A 224 -2.18 18.48 21.71
CA PHE A 224 -2.46 17.07 21.42
C PHE A 224 -2.34 16.26 22.71
N ILE A 225 -3.09 15.16 22.78
CA ILE A 225 -3.09 14.22 23.90
C ILE A 225 -3.08 12.79 23.35
N ASP A 226 -2.79 11.85 24.24
CA ASP A 226 -2.78 10.40 23.97
C ASP A 226 -1.72 9.94 22.94
N PHE A 227 -0.47 9.85 23.41
CA PHE A 227 0.72 9.61 22.59
C PHE A 227 1.09 8.11 22.45
N GLU A 228 0.13 7.19 22.57
CA GLU A 228 0.41 5.74 22.65
C GLU A 228 1.11 5.18 21.41
N TYR A 229 0.72 5.72 20.25
CA TYR A 229 1.23 5.33 18.95
C TYR A 229 2.34 6.27 18.46
N THR A 230 2.76 7.25 19.28
CA THR A 230 3.74 8.25 18.87
C THR A 230 5.09 7.60 18.61
N HIS A 231 5.55 7.73 17.38
CA HIS A 231 6.79 7.12 16.92
C HIS A 231 7.26 7.77 15.61
N MET A 232 8.48 7.47 15.19
CA MET A 232 8.99 7.82 13.87
C MET A 232 8.11 7.21 12.76
N ASN A 233 7.61 8.06 11.86
CA ASN A 233 6.82 7.64 10.72
C ASN A 233 6.87 8.70 9.61
N TYR A 234 6.17 8.47 8.50
CA TYR A 234 6.04 9.45 7.43
C TYR A 234 5.17 10.63 7.85
N ALA A 235 5.63 11.86 7.64
CA ALA A 235 4.85 13.07 7.93
C ALA A 235 3.46 13.05 7.24
N LEU A 236 3.41 12.63 5.97
CA LEU A 236 2.16 12.52 5.22
C LEU A 236 1.23 11.44 5.76
N PHE A 237 1.75 10.37 6.36
CA PHE A 237 0.88 9.37 6.99
C PHE A 237 0.11 10.01 8.15
N ASP A 238 0.77 10.80 8.99
CA ASP A 238 0.11 11.41 10.15
C ASP A 238 -0.94 12.47 9.75
N ILE A 239 -0.64 13.24 8.69
CA ILE A 239 -1.59 14.18 8.09
C ILE A 239 -2.79 13.42 7.48
N ALA A 240 -2.51 12.38 6.69
CA ALA A 240 -3.55 11.57 6.08
C ALA A 240 -4.43 10.88 7.12
N ASN A 241 -3.81 10.40 8.21
CA ASN A 241 -4.50 9.85 9.38
C ASN A 241 -5.45 10.88 9.99
N HIS A 242 -4.94 12.08 10.28
CA HIS A 242 -5.77 13.15 10.82
C HIS A 242 -6.99 13.47 9.93
N PHE A 243 -6.81 13.49 8.60
CA PHE A 243 -7.89 13.75 7.65
C PHE A 243 -8.93 12.64 7.61
N VAL A 244 -8.54 11.35 7.66
CA VAL A 244 -9.53 10.25 7.73
C VAL A 244 -10.29 10.25 9.06
N GLU A 245 -9.70 10.77 10.14
CA GLU A 245 -10.35 10.88 11.44
C GLU A 245 -11.38 12.01 11.54
N TYR A 246 -11.55 12.84 10.51
CA TYR A 246 -12.70 13.78 10.43
C TYR A 246 -14.05 13.05 10.50
N ALA A 247 -14.05 11.76 10.14
CA ALA A 247 -15.19 10.87 10.24
C ALA A 247 -15.67 10.65 11.69
N GLY A 248 -14.76 10.72 12.67
CA GLY A 248 -14.97 10.21 14.02
C GLY A 248 -14.93 8.68 14.10
N VAL A 249 -15.04 8.15 15.32
CA VAL A 249 -14.91 6.71 15.62
C VAL A 249 -16.26 6.07 15.93
N ASP A 250 -16.98 6.60 16.93
CA ASP A 250 -18.24 6.02 17.44
C ASP A 250 -19.37 6.05 16.38
N ASP A 251 -19.44 7.12 15.60
CA ASP A 251 -20.42 7.40 14.54
C ASP A 251 -19.70 7.79 13.24
N ALA A 252 -18.73 6.96 12.83
CA ALA A 252 -17.84 7.25 11.72
C ALA A 252 -18.59 7.59 10.41
N ASP A 253 -18.38 8.82 9.91
CA ASP A 253 -18.87 9.27 8.59
C ASP A 253 -17.71 9.70 7.70
N PHE A 254 -17.22 8.77 6.87
CA PHE A 254 -16.10 9.02 5.95
C PHE A 254 -16.41 10.02 4.82
N ASN A 255 -17.67 10.45 4.67
CA ASN A 255 -17.99 11.57 3.77
C ASN A 255 -17.50 12.92 4.33
N LEU A 256 -17.12 12.97 5.61
CA LEU A 256 -16.52 14.14 6.25
C LEU A 256 -15.03 14.31 5.96
N TYR A 257 -14.42 13.45 5.14
CA TYR A 257 -13.05 13.68 4.65
C TYR A 257 -12.91 15.10 4.07
N PRO A 258 -11.83 15.85 4.40
CA PRO A 258 -11.70 17.25 3.99
C PRO A 258 -11.72 17.38 2.47
N THR A 259 -12.41 18.41 1.98
CA THR A 259 -12.42 18.79 0.56
C THR A 259 -11.03 19.22 0.10
N ARG A 260 -10.78 19.26 -1.21
CA ARG A 260 -9.48 19.71 -1.75
C ARG A 260 -9.10 21.12 -1.29
N ASP A 261 -10.06 22.02 -1.17
CA ASP A 261 -9.80 23.38 -0.71
C ASP A 261 -9.46 23.43 0.80
N GLU A 262 -10.08 22.57 1.61
CA GLU A 262 -9.71 22.40 3.02
C GLU A 262 -8.31 21.78 3.15
N GLN A 263 -8.02 20.71 2.41
CA GLN A 263 -6.70 20.08 2.38
C GLN A 263 -5.61 21.08 1.99
N LYS A 264 -5.77 21.83 0.90
CA LYS A 264 -4.79 22.82 0.43
C LYS A 264 -4.56 23.93 1.46
N ARG A 265 -5.64 24.44 2.09
CA ARG A 265 -5.52 25.46 3.15
C ARG A 265 -4.77 24.91 4.37
N TRP A 266 -5.10 23.69 4.80
CA TRP A 266 -4.44 23.02 5.92
C TRP A 266 -2.95 22.79 5.64
N LEU A 267 -2.64 22.18 4.48
CA LEU A 267 -1.28 21.89 4.05
C LEU A 267 -0.46 23.18 3.92
N LYS A 268 -1.07 24.28 3.46
CA LYS A 268 -0.40 25.58 3.38
C LYS A 268 0.11 26.05 4.74
N THR A 269 -0.74 26.04 5.76
CA THR A 269 -0.31 26.40 7.11
C THR A 269 0.74 25.42 7.65
N TYR A 270 0.57 24.13 7.40
CA TYR A 270 1.53 23.10 7.80
C TYR A 270 2.93 23.34 7.20
N PHE A 271 3.06 23.38 5.87
CA PHE A 271 4.35 23.53 5.19
C PHE A 271 5.01 24.88 5.47
N GLN A 272 4.24 25.97 5.56
CA GLN A 272 4.75 27.27 5.99
C GLN A 272 5.37 27.19 7.40
N THR A 273 4.71 26.50 8.34
CA THR A 273 5.22 26.30 9.70
C THR A 273 6.43 25.37 9.75
N ARG A 274 6.51 24.38 8.84
CA ARG A 274 7.71 23.54 8.64
C ARG A 274 8.90 24.31 8.04
N GLY A 275 8.69 25.53 7.52
CA GLY A 275 9.72 26.27 6.78
C GLY A 275 9.98 25.72 5.37
N ILE A 276 9.02 24.98 4.81
CA ILE A 276 9.11 24.38 3.48
C ILE A 276 8.40 25.30 2.47
N PRO A 277 9.02 25.67 1.32
CA PRO A 277 8.45 26.62 0.38
C PRO A 277 7.06 26.21 -0.18
N GLU A 278 6.13 27.17 -0.26
CA GLU A 278 4.71 26.97 -0.64
C GLU A 278 4.49 26.52 -2.10
N GLN A 279 5.52 26.57 -2.95
CA GLN A 279 5.42 26.33 -4.42
C GLN A 279 4.97 24.90 -4.81
N THR A 280 4.60 24.06 -3.84
CA THR A 280 4.38 22.61 -3.97
C THR A 280 2.97 22.16 -3.58
N ILE A 281 2.07 23.06 -3.17
CA ILE A 281 0.74 22.67 -2.66
C ILE A 281 -0.30 22.71 -3.80
N ASP A 282 -0.42 21.57 -4.48
CA ASP A 282 -1.34 21.37 -5.59
C ASP A 282 -2.21 20.10 -5.40
N ASP A 283 -3.02 19.77 -6.41
CA ASP A 283 -3.84 18.55 -6.38
C ASP A 283 -3.01 17.26 -6.39
N LYS A 284 -1.76 17.28 -6.86
CA LYS A 284 -0.88 16.11 -6.84
C LYS A 284 -0.43 15.81 -5.42
N LEU A 285 -0.09 16.84 -4.63
CA LEU A 285 0.22 16.66 -3.22
C LEU A 285 -1.00 16.14 -2.44
N CYS A 286 -2.18 16.70 -2.69
CA CYS A 286 -3.42 16.21 -2.09
C CYS A 286 -3.68 14.74 -2.46
N HIS A 287 -3.38 14.36 -3.70
CA HIS A 287 -3.49 12.99 -4.18
C HIS A 287 -2.50 12.04 -3.49
N LEU A 288 -1.26 12.48 -3.23
CA LEU A 288 -0.29 11.72 -2.42
C LEU A 288 -0.81 11.51 -0.99
N VAL A 289 -1.46 12.50 -0.38
CA VAL A 289 -2.10 12.36 0.94
C VAL A 289 -3.17 11.27 0.89
N ASP A 290 -4.01 11.21 -0.15
CA ASP A 290 -5.03 10.17 -0.26
C ASP A 290 -4.44 8.74 -0.38
N GLN A 291 -3.27 8.60 -1.01
CA GLN A 291 -2.55 7.31 -1.03
C GLN A 291 -2.14 6.90 0.39
N PHE A 292 -1.68 7.84 1.22
CA PHE A 292 -1.43 7.57 2.65
C PHE A 292 -2.72 7.35 3.45
N SER A 293 -3.86 7.95 3.07
CA SER A 293 -5.16 7.68 3.70
C SER A 293 -5.60 6.23 3.51
N ALA A 294 -5.31 5.63 2.34
CA ALA A 294 -5.51 4.19 2.13
C ALA A 294 -4.73 3.37 3.17
N LEU A 295 -3.47 3.74 3.44
CA LEU A 295 -2.64 3.07 4.43
C LEU A 295 -3.17 3.23 5.86
N ALA A 296 -3.70 4.41 6.21
CA ALA A 296 -4.34 4.66 7.50
C ALA A 296 -5.59 3.77 7.69
N HIS A 297 -6.46 3.70 6.69
CA HIS A 297 -7.61 2.79 6.72
C HIS A 297 -7.21 1.32 6.85
N LEU A 298 -6.17 0.89 6.15
CA LEU A 298 -5.64 -0.46 6.27
C LEU A 298 -5.18 -0.76 7.71
N MET A 299 -4.32 0.11 8.25
CA MET A 299 -3.75 -0.07 9.59
C MET A 299 -4.83 -0.15 10.67
N TRP A 300 -5.77 0.79 10.66
CA TRP A 300 -6.85 0.83 11.65
C TRP A 300 -7.92 -0.25 11.43
N GLY A 301 -8.13 -0.69 10.18
CA GLY A 301 -8.96 -1.86 9.88
C GLY A 301 -8.39 -3.14 10.50
N LEU A 302 -7.08 -3.36 10.35
CA LEU A 302 -6.38 -4.50 10.96
C LEU A 302 -6.36 -4.41 12.49
N TRP A 303 -6.08 -3.22 13.05
CA TRP A 303 -6.17 -2.95 14.49
C TRP A 303 -7.55 -3.34 15.03
N SER A 304 -8.62 -2.91 14.36
CA SER A 304 -9.98 -3.19 14.79
C SER A 304 -10.31 -4.69 14.74
N LEU A 305 -9.81 -5.41 13.73
CA LEU A 305 -9.95 -6.86 13.68
C LEU A 305 -9.24 -7.54 14.86
N VAL A 306 -8.04 -7.12 15.22
CA VAL A 306 -7.34 -7.62 16.42
C VAL A 306 -8.16 -7.34 17.67
N GLN A 307 -8.60 -6.09 17.85
CA GLN A 307 -9.37 -5.66 19.02
C GLN A 307 -10.70 -6.42 19.16
N SER A 308 -11.33 -6.79 18.05
CA SER A 308 -12.57 -7.58 18.08
C SER A 308 -12.41 -8.93 18.81
N ARG A 309 -11.17 -9.41 18.97
CA ARG A 309 -10.87 -10.66 19.68
C ARG A 309 -10.33 -10.44 21.11
N VAL A 310 -9.64 -9.35 21.38
CA VAL A 310 -8.85 -9.15 22.62
C VAL A 310 -9.41 -8.10 23.56
N SER A 311 -10.21 -7.14 23.06
CA SER A 311 -10.78 -6.08 23.89
C SER A 311 -11.97 -6.58 24.70
N LEU A 312 -12.11 -6.09 25.93
CA LEU A 312 -13.26 -6.30 26.80
C LEU A 312 -14.24 -5.12 26.80
N LEU A 313 -13.96 -4.07 26.03
CA LEU A 313 -14.78 -2.86 25.99
C LEU A 313 -15.99 -3.02 25.06
N ASP A 314 -17.05 -2.26 25.37
CA ASP A 314 -18.31 -2.27 24.64
C ASP A 314 -18.21 -1.38 23.38
N PHE A 315 -17.62 -1.92 22.31
CA PHE A 315 -17.47 -1.27 21.01
C PHE A 315 -17.56 -2.30 19.87
N ASP A 316 -18.24 -1.96 18.75
CA ASP A 316 -18.34 -2.84 17.58
C ASP A 316 -17.07 -2.82 16.70
N TYR A 317 -16.01 -3.42 17.24
CA TYR A 317 -14.74 -3.56 16.53
C TYR A 317 -14.85 -4.33 15.21
N THR A 318 -15.80 -5.27 15.10
CA THR A 318 -15.97 -6.06 13.86
C THR A 318 -16.58 -5.20 12.76
N GLY A 319 -17.65 -4.45 13.09
CA GLY A 319 -18.28 -3.51 12.17
C GLY A 319 -17.34 -2.40 11.74
N TYR A 320 -16.65 -1.79 12.71
CA TYR A 320 -15.67 -0.73 12.43
C TYR A 320 -14.51 -1.20 11.56
N GLY A 321 -13.96 -2.40 11.83
CA GLY A 321 -12.90 -2.99 11.02
C GLY A 321 -13.32 -3.24 9.57
N LYS A 322 -14.52 -3.77 9.35
CA LYS A 322 -15.08 -3.95 8.00
C LYS A 322 -15.25 -2.62 7.27
N LEU A 323 -15.73 -1.59 7.96
CA LEU A 323 -15.92 -0.25 7.39
C LEU A 323 -14.57 0.36 6.92
N ARG A 324 -13.54 0.33 7.78
CA ARG A 324 -12.19 0.82 7.43
C ARG A 324 -11.58 0.02 6.28
N LEU A 325 -11.68 -1.31 6.30
CA LEU A 325 -11.15 -2.16 5.21
C LEU A 325 -11.90 -1.96 3.89
N GLY A 326 -13.19 -1.64 3.93
CA GLY A 326 -13.94 -1.23 2.73
C GLY A 326 -13.45 0.10 2.15
N CYS A 327 -13.09 1.06 3.00
CA CYS A 327 -12.46 2.31 2.57
C CYS A 327 -11.08 2.06 1.96
N TYR A 328 -10.25 1.22 2.60
CA TYR A 328 -8.98 0.76 2.03
C TYR A 328 -9.18 0.14 0.64
N GLN A 329 -10.13 -0.79 0.47
CA GLN A 329 -10.41 -1.41 -0.83
C GLN A 329 -10.81 -0.38 -1.91
N SER A 330 -11.57 0.65 -1.53
CA SER A 330 -11.99 1.73 -2.45
C SER A 330 -10.81 2.61 -2.89
N LEU A 331 -9.86 2.88 -1.98
CA LEU A 331 -8.66 3.67 -2.26
C LEU A 331 -7.49 2.82 -2.77
N ARG A 332 -7.60 1.50 -2.73
CA ARG A 332 -6.56 0.57 -3.18
C ARG A 332 -6.10 0.88 -4.60
N LYS A 333 -7.02 1.25 -5.49
CA LYS A 333 -6.67 1.63 -6.87
C LYS A 333 -5.72 2.82 -6.94
N ILE A 334 -5.96 3.88 -6.18
CA ILE A 334 -5.10 5.07 -6.20
C ILE A 334 -3.76 4.81 -5.51
N LEU A 335 -3.73 3.98 -4.46
CA LEU A 335 -2.49 3.59 -3.80
C LEU A 335 -1.56 2.81 -4.76
N PHE A 336 -2.14 2.03 -5.67
CA PHE A 336 -1.41 1.17 -6.61
C PHE A 336 -1.20 1.81 -7.99
N GLU A 337 -1.75 3.00 -8.27
CA GLU A 337 -1.72 3.59 -9.62
C GLU A 337 -0.30 3.93 -10.12
N ASN A 338 0.63 4.27 -9.22
CA ASN A 338 1.98 4.70 -9.59
C ASN A 338 2.89 3.50 -9.94
N ILE A 339 2.46 2.28 -9.61
CA ILE A 339 3.07 1.04 -10.11
C ILE A 339 2.99 0.97 -11.64
N SER A 340 2.01 1.66 -12.22
CA SER A 340 1.58 1.42 -13.59
C SER A 340 2.17 2.33 -14.66
N VAL A 341 2.73 3.50 -14.35
CA VAL A 341 3.06 4.46 -15.43
C VAL A 341 4.22 5.39 -15.05
N LYS A 342 5.46 4.98 -15.33
CA LYS A 342 6.44 5.93 -15.91
C LYS A 342 6.08 6.10 -17.39
N LYS A 343 5.09 6.93 -17.72
CA LYS A 343 4.98 7.52 -19.06
C LYS A 343 5.94 8.69 -19.11
N GLU A 344 7.22 8.38 -19.24
CA GLU A 344 8.02 9.21 -20.13
C GLU A 344 7.89 8.56 -21.50
N MET A 345 7.24 9.27 -22.43
CA MET A 345 7.36 8.95 -23.85
C MET A 345 8.80 9.23 -24.27
N SER A 346 9.72 8.35 -23.87
CA SER A 346 11.04 8.19 -24.48
C SER A 346 11.38 6.70 -24.59
N SER A 347 11.24 6.20 -25.82
CA SER A 347 11.71 4.95 -26.45
C SER A 347 11.65 3.57 -25.76
N THR A 348 11.58 3.37 -24.43
CA THR A 348 11.36 2.01 -23.84
C THR A 348 10.96 2.04 -22.34
N ASN A 349 9.82 1.44 -21.97
CA ASN A 349 9.39 1.30 -20.56
C ASN A 349 10.06 0.07 -19.92
N ILE A 350 10.95 0.27 -18.94
CA ILE A 350 11.74 -0.82 -18.32
C ILE A 350 11.43 -0.91 -16.82
N ASN A 351 10.99 -2.09 -16.38
CA ASN A 351 10.77 -2.43 -14.97
C ASN A 351 11.75 -3.52 -14.54
N ILE A 352 12.73 -3.19 -13.68
CA ILE A 352 13.65 -4.17 -13.07
C ILE A 352 13.20 -4.41 -11.63
N ILE A 353 12.99 -5.68 -11.26
CA ILE A 353 12.38 -6.06 -9.98
C ILE A 353 13.23 -7.14 -9.32
N ASP A 354 13.54 -6.96 -8.04
CA ASP A 354 14.49 -7.80 -7.30
C ASP A 354 13.94 -9.19 -6.92
N ASP A 355 12.64 -9.39 -7.01
CA ASP A 355 11.93 -10.56 -6.47
C ASP A 355 10.90 -11.08 -7.49
N ASN A 356 10.92 -12.38 -7.79
CA ASN A 356 10.04 -12.99 -8.77
C ASN A 356 8.55 -13.01 -8.33
N GLU A 357 8.27 -13.06 -7.02
CA GLU A 357 6.90 -12.92 -6.51
C GLU A 357 6.39 -11.51 -6.80
N ILE A 358 7.20 -10.48 -6.52
CA ILE A 358 6.86 -9.08 -6.82
C ILE A 358 6.73 -8.85 -8.33
N LEU A 359 7.63 -9.43 -9.12
CA LEU A 359 7.57 -9.35 -10.59
C LEU A 359 6.24 -9.88 -11.12
N SER A 360 5.83 -11.05 -10.61
CA SER A 360 4.54 -11.67 -10.94
C SER A 360 3.36 -10.80 -10.50
N GLU A 361 3.40 -10.27 -9.28
CA GLU A 361 2.37 -9.36 -8.74
C GLU A 361 2.24 -8.10 -9.59
N LYS A 362 3.35 -7.41 -9.86
CA LYS A 362 3.39 -6.18 -10.68
C LYS A 362 2.89 -6.42 -12.10
N LEU A 363 3.28 -7.53 -12.72
CA LEU A 363 2.80 -7.93 -14.04
C LEU A 363 1.28 -8.13 -14.04
N GLY A 364 0.73 -8.78 -13.01
CA GLY A 364 -0.72 -8.99 -12.91
C GLY A 364 -1.51 -7.70 -12.69
N PHE A 365 -1.02 -6.76 -11.87
CA PHE A 365 -1.68 -5.45 -11.74
C PHE A 365 -1.67 -4.66 -13.05
N GLN A 366 -0.54 -4.65 -13.75
CA GLN A 366 -0.46 -4.01 -15.06
C GLN A 366 -1.47 -4.64 -16.04
N LEU A 367 -1.59 -5.97 -16.03
CA LEU A 367 -2.54 -6.68 -16.86
C LEU A 367 -3.98 -6.32 -16.50
N GLU A 368 -4.32 -6.34 -15.21
CA GLU A 368 -5.65 -5.97 -14.72
C GLU A 368 -6.04 -4.55 -15.15
N GLU A 369 -5.14 -3.59 -14.99
CA GLU A 369 -5.41 -2.22 -15.38
C GLU A 369 -5.64 -2.08 -16.89
N ILE A 370 -4.75 -2.64 -17.72
CA ILE A 370 -4.91 -2.58 -19.18
C ILE A 370 -6.24 -3.22 -19.59
N VAL A 371 -6.58 -4.37 -19.00
CA VAL A 371 -7.87 -5.05 -19.25
C VAL A 371 -9.03 -4.13 -18.88
N LEU A 372 -9.07 -3.57 -17.68
CA LEU A 372 -10.14 -2.68 -17.22
C LEU A 372 -10.26 -1.41 -18.08
N GLN A 373 -9.14 -0.85 -18.54
CA GLN A 373 -9.14 0.30 -19.46
C GLN A 373 -9.77 -0.04 -20.82
N LEU A 374 -9.41 -1.21 -21.37
CA LEU A 374 -9.94 -1.67 -22.66
C LEU A 374 -11.42 -2.06 -22.58
N MET A 375 -11.89 -2.56 -21.44
CA MET A 375 -13.29 -2.94 -21.22
C MET A 375 -14.28 -1.78 -21.45
N ASN A 376 -13.85 -0.54 -21.20
CA ASN A 376 -14.68 0.65 -21.42
C ASN A 376 -14.92 0.93 -22.90
N LYS A 377 -14.12 0.34 -23.79
CA LYS A 377 -14.12 0.62 -25.23
C LYS A 377 -14.50 -0.59 -26.08
N LYS A 378 -14.35 -1.81 -25.54
CA LYS A 378 -14.46 -3.05 -26.31
C LYS A 378 -15.20 -4.13 -25.57
N GLN A 379 -16.04 -4.90 -26.25
CA GLN A 379 -16.77 -6.02 -25.65
C GLN A 379 -15.85 -7.20 -25.29
N LEU A 380 -14.91 -7.56 -26.17
CA LEU A 380 -13.93 -8.63 -25.96
C LEU A 380 -12.51 -8.07 -25.93
N ILE A 381 -11.64 -8.72 -25.17
CA ILE A 381 -10.22 -8.36 -25.04
C ILE A 381 -9.38 -9.59 -25.38
N THR A 382 -8.44 -9.43 -26.30
CA THR A 382 -7.58 -10.52 -26.78
C THR A 382 -6.20 -10.49 -26.12
N ILE A 383 -5.75 -11.61 -25.56
CA ILE A 383 -4.47 -11.75 -24.88
C ILE A 383 -3.69 -12.89 -25.53
N GLY A 384 -2.57 -12.59 -26.19
CA GLY A 384 -1.62 -13.59 -26.69
C GLY A 384 -0.60 -13.97 -25.62
N LEU A 385 -0.32 -15.26 -25.49
CA LEU A 385 0.53 -15.84 -24.46
C LEU A 385 1.73 -16.57 -25.07
N SER A 386 2.94 -16.24 -24.61
CA SER A 386 4.12 -17.10 -24.78
C SER A 386 4.16 -18.22 -23.75
N GLY A 387 4.89 -19.29 -24.07
CA GLY A 387 5.20 -20.36 -23.11
C GLY A 387 6.39 -20.07 -22.19
N GLY A 388 6.99 -21.14 -21.66
CA GLY A 388 8.18 -21.05 -20.81
C GLY A 388 7.91 -20.57 -19.38
N SER A 389 8.87 -19.85 -18.79
CA SER A 389 8.79 -19.35 -17.40
C SER A 389 7.67 -18.33 -17.17
N LEU A 390 7.16 -17.71 -18.24
CA LEU A 390 6.00 -16.82 -18.18
C LEU A 390 4.75 -17.54 -17.62
N ILE A 391 4.60 -18.84 -17.90
CA ILE A 391 3.46 -19.64 -17.42
C ILE A 391 3.43 -19.66 -15.89
N ASP A 392 4.59 -19.89 -15.27
CA ASP A 392 4.70 -20.01 -13.81
C ASP A 392 4.46 -18.65 -13.13
N LEU A 393 4.98 -17.56 -13.72
CA LEU A 393 4.68 -16.20 -13.26
C LEU A 393 3.18 -15.94 -13.30
N LEU A 394 2.53 -16.10 -14.45
CA LEU A 394 1.08 -15.87 -14.56
C LEU A 394 0.26 -16.80 -13.65
N ALA A 395 0.62 -18.08 -13.56
CA ALA A 395 -0.06 -19.07 -12.71
C ALA A 395 -0.04 -18.75 -11.21
N SER A 396 0.99 -18.02 -10.75
CA SER A 396 1.12 -17.63 -9.35
C SER A 396 0.22 -16.45 -8.96
N ASN A 397 -0.19 -15.61 -9.91
CA ASN A 397 -0.88 -14.35 -9.63
C ASN A 397 -2.25 -14.17 -10.31
N LEU A 398 -2.42 -14.55 -11.59
CA LEU A 398 -3.69 -14.33 -12.31
C LEU A 398 -4.95 -14.85 -11.58
N PRO A 399 -4.93 -16.01 -10.90
CA PRO A 399 -6.09 -16.49 -10.15
C PRO A 399 -6.53 -15.58 -8.99
N ARG A 400 -5.66 -14.68 -8.53
CA ARG A 400 -5.95 -13.72 -7.44
C ARG A 400 -6.64 -12.45 -7.95
N LEU A 401 -6.59 -12.18 -9.26
CA LEU A 401 -7.13 -10.96 -9.85
C LEU A 401 -8.63 -11.07 -10.11
N GLN A 402 -9.34 -9.96 -10.00
CA GLN A 402 -10.78 -9.90 -10.28
C GLN A 402 -11.02 -9.41 -11.71
N LEU A 403 -10.75 -10.29 -12.67
CA LEU A 403 -10.89 -9.97 -14.09
C LEU A 403 -12.26 -10.36 -14.66
N PRO A 404 -12.72 -9.68 -15.72
CA PRO A 404 -13.94 -10.02 -16.46
C PRO A 404 -13.74 -11.28 -17.33
N TRP A 405 -13.47 -12.44 -16.73
CA TRP A 405 -13.01 -13.65 -17.42
C TRP A 405 -13.82 -14.02 -18.67
N ALA A 406 -15.15 -13.86 -18.64
CA ALA A 406 -16.04 -14.11 -19.78
C ALA A 406 -15.72 -13.29 -21.04
N ARG A 407 -15.13 -12.10 -20.87
CA ARG A 407 -14.75 -11.16 -21.94
C ARG A 407 -13.32 -11.33 -22.44
N LEU A 408 -12.52 -12.17 -21.78
CA LEU A 408 -11.14 -12.43 -22.19
C LEU A 408 -11.07 -13.57 -23.21
N ARG A 409 -10.22 -13.40 -24.22
CA ARG A 409 -9.87 -14.43 -25.21
C ARG A 409 -8.35 -14.61 -25.20
N PHE A 410 -7.91 -15.80 -24.81
CA PHE A 410 -6.51 -16.19 -24.77
C PHE A 410 -6.11 -16.89 -26.06
N PHE A 411 -4.96 -16.50 -26.58
CA PHE A 411 -4.31 -17.07 -27.76
C PHE A 411 -2.87 -17.41 -27.40
N PHE A 412 -2.20 -18.16 -28.26
CA PHE A 412 -0.79 -18.49 -28.13
C PHE A 412 -0.02 -17.73 -29.20
N VAL A 413 1.00 -16.97 -28.80
CA VAL A 413 1.85 -16.26 -29.78
C VAL A 413 2.71 -17.24 -30.58
N ASP A 414 3.00 -18.39 -29.97
CA ASP A 414 3.60 -19.54 -30.59
C ASP A 414 3.16 -20.82 -29.90
N GLU A 415 3.09 -21.91 -30.65
CA GLU A 415 2.85 -23.25 -30.14
C GLU A 415 3.66 -24.27 -30.92
N ARG A 416 4.08 -25.33 -30.23
CA ARG A 416 4.80 -26.46 -30.81
C ARG A 416 3.76 -27.36 -31.45
N PHE A 417 3.98 -27.78 -32.69
CA PHE A 417 3.06 -28.66 -33.39
C PHE A 417 3.24 -30.10 -32.89
N VAL A 418 2.62 -30.38 -31.75
CA VAL A 418 2.66 -31.66 -31.04
C VAL A 418 1.28 -31.95 -30.42
N PRO A 419 0.96 -33.22 -30.10
CA PRO A 419 -0.24 -33.56 -29.35
C PRO A 419 -0.32 -32.80 -28.02
N PHE A 420 -1.53 -32.40 -27.60
CA PHE A 420 -1.73 -31.73 -26.29
C PHE A 420 -1.49 -32.63 -25.06
N THR A 421 -1.13 -33.90 -25.27
CA THR A 421 -0.61 -34.79 -24.23
C THR A 421 0.90 -34.68 -24.05
N SER A 422 1.60 -34.00 -24.97
CA SER A 422 3.05 -33.77 -24.90
C SER A 422 3.39 -32.69 -23.87
N ASP A 423 4.48 -32.92 -23.12
CA ASP A 423 5.06 -31.93 -22.21
C ASP A 423 5.60 -30.68 -22.95
N ASP A 424 5.83 -30.79 -24.26
CA ASP A 424 6.26 -29.67 -25.11
C ASP A 424 5.12 -28.71 -25.49
N SER A 425 3.87 -29.07 -25.25
CA SER A 425 2.71 -28.21 -25.54
C SER A 425 2.59 -27.07 -24.54
N THR A 426 2.56 -25.86 -25.07
CA THR A 426 2.34 -24.62 -24.32
C THR A 426 0.92 -24.59 -23.77
N TYR A 427 -0.08 -24.95 -24.58
CA TYR A 427 -1.47 -25.08 -24.16
C TYR A 427 -1.63 -26.08 -23.03
N ALA A 428 -1.03 -27.27 -23.13
CA ALA A 428 -1.12 -28.28 -22.08
C ALA A 428 -0.56 -27.76 -20.73
N SER A 429 0.57 -27.04 -20.80
CA SER A 429 1.19 -26.41 -19.63
C SER A 429 0.31 -25.33 -19.00
N TYR A 430 -0.27 -24.42 -19.80
CA TYR A 430 -1.23 -23.42 -19.31
C TYR A 430 -2.50 -24.06 -18.75
N GLN A 431 -3.01 -25.11 -19.41
CA GLN A 431 -4.19 -25.84 -18.95
C GLN A 431 -3.97 -26.44 -17.56
N ALA A 432 -2.82 -27.08 -17.35
CA ALA A 432 -2.48 -27.71 -16.08
C ALA A 432 -2.21 -26.70 -14.96
N LYS A 433 -1.45 -25.63 -15.25
CA LYS A 433 -0.94 -24.71 -14.23
C LYS A 433 -1.85 -23.51 -13.95
N LEU A 434 -2.59 -23.01 -14.94
CA LEU A 434 -3.35 -21.76 -14.86
C LEU A 434 -4.84 -21.93 -15.19
N PHE A 435 -5.20 -22.37 -16.41
CA PHE A 435 -6.58 -22.24 -16.88
C PHE A 435 -7.60 -23.05 -16.06
N ARG A 436 -7.22 -24.19 -15.49
CA ARG A 436 -8.08 -24.95 -14.55
C ARG A 436 -8.42 -24.21 -13.26
N LYS A 437 -7.66 -23.17 -12.90
CA LYS A 437 -7.86 -22.33 -11.70
C LYS A 437 -8.72 -21.10 -12.00
N LEU A 438 -9.08 -20.88 -13.26
CA LEU A 438 -9.82 -19.70 -13.70
C LEU A 438 -11.23 -20.10 -14.18
N PRO A 439 -12.23 -19.21 -14.05
CA PRO A 439 -13.60 -19.49 -14.50
C PRO A 439 -13.72 -19.31 -16.03
N LEU A 440 -12.99 -20.13 -16.79
CA LEU A 440 -12.93 -20.10 -18.24
C LEU A 440 -13.80 -21.20 -18.87
N THR A 441 -14.33 -20.91 -20.06
CA THR A 441 -15.00 -21.86 -20.95
C THR A 441 -14.13 -22.14 -22.17
N GLU A 442 -14.48 -23.14 -23.00
CA GLU A 442 -13.71 -23.45 -24.22
C GLU A 442 -13.59 -22.25 -25.17
N LYS A 443 -14.60 -21.38 -25.20
CA LYS A 443 -14.59 -20.15 -26.02
C LYS A 443 -13.53 -19.15 -25.60
N ASN A 444 -13.00 -19.25 -24.38
CA ASN A 444 -12.00 -18.33 -23.85
C ASN A 444 -10.59 -18.64 -24.34
N VAL A 445 -10.30 -19.87 -24.79
CA VAL A 445 -8.94 -20.29 -25.13
C VAL A 445 -8.90 -20.79 -26.57
N ILE A 446 -8.34 -19.98 -27.46
CA ILE A 446 -8.22 -20.28 -28.89
C ILE A 446 -6.88 -20.96 -29.14
N LYS A 447 -6.95 -22.22 -29.54
CA LYS A 447 -5.81 -23.13 -29.69
C LYS A 447 -5.68 -23.65 -31.11
N ILE A 448 -4.46 -24.06 -31.45
CA ILE A 448 -4.18 -24.78 -32.70
C ILE A 448 -4.94 -26.11 -32.76
N ASP A 449 -5.08 -26.68 -33.95
CA ASP A 449 -5.45 -28.08 -34.10
C ASP A 449 -4.20 -28.97 -34.08
N PRO A 450 -3.93 -29.74 -33.01
CA PRO A 450 -2.74 -30.57 -32.91
C PRO A 450 -2.80 -31.81 -33.83
N ASP A 451 -3.97 -32.12 -34.38
CA ASP A 451 -4.23 -33.30 -35.22
C ASP A 451 -4.28 -32.96 -36.72
N ALA A 452 -3.99 -31.71 -37.09
CA ALA A 452 -3.88 -31.28 -38.49
C ALA A 452 -2.87 -32.14 -39.27
N THR A 453 -3.04 -32.27 -40.59
CA THR A 453 -2.16 -33.19 -41.36
C THR A 453 -0.76 -32.65 -41.62
N SER A 454 -0.54 -31.34 -41.43
CA SER A 454 0.78 -30.70 -41.47
C SER A 454 0.79 -29.41 -40.66
N VAL A 455 2.00 -28.91 -40.31
CA VAL A 455 2.17 -27.64 -39.61
C VAL A 455 1.64 -26.44 -40.42
N GLU A 456 1.68 -26.47 -41.75
CA GLU A 456 1.08 -25.43 -42.60
C GLU A 456 -0.44 -25.41 -42.48
N GLN A 457 -1.09 -26.58 -42.52
CA GLN A 457 -2.53 -26.65 -42.36
C GLN A 457 -2.94 -26.24 -40.95
N CYS A 458 -2.15 -26.62 -39.94
CA CYS A 458 -2.32 -26.18 -38.56
C CYS A 458 -2.23 -24.65 -38.44
N ALA A 459 -1.25 -24.03 -39.08
CA ALA A 459 -1.09 -22.57 -39.10
C ALA A 459 -2.25 -21.86 -39.80
N GLN A 460 -2.73 -22.40 -40.94
CA GLN A 460 -3.87 -21.84 -41.66
C GLN A 460 -5.19 -21.95 -40.88
N ASP A 461 -5.44 -23.11 -40.25
CA ASP A 461 -6.58 -23.31 -39.35
C ASP A 461 -6.52 -22.33 -38.17
N TYR A 462 -5.34 -22.17 -37.58
CA TYR A 462 -5.16 -21.24 -36.47
C TYR A 462 -5.43 -19.81 -36.92
N GLU A 463 -4.87 -19.38 -38.05
CA GLU A 463 -5.15 -18.06 -38.62
C GLU A 463 -6.65 -17.79 -38.83
N ASN A 464 -7.40 -18.78 -39.33
CA ASN A 464 -8.84 -18.65 -39.51
C ASN A 464 -9.55 -18.43 -38.16
N LYS A 465 -9.20 -19.21 -37.12
CA LYS A 465 -9.75 -19.04 -35.76
C LYS A 465 -9.41 -17.67 -35.17
N LEU A 466 -8.22 -17.13 -35.45
CA LEU A 466 -7.86 -15.76 -35.07
C LEU A 466 -8.76 -14.75 -35.78
N LEU A 467 -8.91 -14.85 -37.10
CA LEU A 467 -9.73 -13.93 -37.91
C LEU A 467 -11.22 -13.96 -37.51
N GLU A 468 -11.75 -15.09 -37.09
CA GLU A 468 -13.13 -15.19 -36.57
C GLU A 468 -13.31 -14.46 -35.24
N THR A 469 -12.24 -14.35 -34.44
CA THR A 469 -12.29 -13.75 -33.10
C THR A 469 -11.88 -12.28 -33.10
N LEU A 470 -10.94 -11.89 -33.96
CA LEU A 470 -10.52 -10.51 -34.19
C LEU A 470 -11.57 -9.82 -35.06
N THR A 471 -12.38 -8.93 -34.49
CA THR A 471 -13.47 -8.25 -35.19
C THR A 471 -12.97 -7.42 -36.37
N GLU A 472 -13.80 -7.22 -37.41
CA GLU A 472 -13.41 -6.46 -38.62
C GLU A 472 -12.86 -5.06 -38.34
N ASP A 473 -13.39 -4.40 -37.30
CA ASP A 473 -12.99 -3.05 -36.87
C ASP A 473 -11.65 -3.02 -36.09
N ASP A 474 -11.13 -4.19 -35.69
CA ASP A 474 -9.94 -4.31 -34.84
C ASP A 474 -9.16 -5.60 -35.13
N LYS A 475 -8.37 -5.57 -36.21
CA LYS A 475 -7.59 -6.73 -36.71
C LYS A 475 -6.30 -7.02 -35.95
N SER A 476 -6.12 -6.46 -34.74
CA SER A 476 -4.87 -6.55 -33.98
C SER A 476 -5.12 -7.02 -32.56
N PHE A 477 -4.14 -7.70 -31.97
CA PHE A 477 -4.20 -8.07 -30.56
C PHE A 477 -4.21 -6.84 -29.63
N ASP A 478 -5.04 -6.89 -28.60
CA ASP A 478 -4.98 -5.96 -27.49
C ASP A 478 -3.68 -6.10 -26.68
N ILE A 479 -3.38 -7.30 -26.20
CA ILE A 479 -2.24 -7.55 -25.31
C ILE A 479 -1.46 -8.77 -25.81
N LEU A 480 -0.15 -8.64 -25.94
CA LEU A 480 0.76 -9.77 -26.11
C LEU A 480 1.69 -9.84 -24.90
N LEU A 481 1.70 -11.00 -24.24
CA LEU A 481 2.64 -11.35 -23.18
C LEU A 481 3.73 -12.24 -23.80
N LEU A 482 4.89 -11.64 -24.04
CA LEU A 482 6.01 -12.23 -24.77
C LEU A 482 7.08 -12.76 -23.81
N GLY A 483 7.64 -13.91 -24.13
CA GLY A 483 8.87 -14.41 -23.55
C GLY A 483 10.10 -14.06 -24.39
N MET A 484 11.28 -14.16 -23.79
CA MET A 484 12.56 -14.00 -24.49
C MET A 484 13.51 -15.15 -24.18
N GLY A 485 14.09 -15.75 -25.21
CA GLY A 485 15.14 -16.77 -25.05
C GLY A 485 16.54 -16.22 -24.81
N PRO A 486 17.49 -17.08 -24.39
CA PRO A 486 18.91 -16.70 -24.19
C PRO A 486 19.66 -16.30 -25.47
N ASP A 487 19.05 -16.55 -26.62
CA ASP A 487 19.47 -16.24 -27.99
C ASP A 487 18.65 -15.07 -28.59
N GLY A 488 17.79 -14.41 -27.80
CA GLY A 488 17.02 -13.24 -28.23
C GLY A 488 15.80 -13.57 -29.09
N HIS A 489 15.46 -14.85 -29.25
CA HIS A 489 14.23 -15.30 -29.88
C HIS A 489 13.00 -14.90 -29.04
N THR A 490 11.88 -14.64 -29.71
CA THR A 490 10.56 -14.42 -29.10
C THR A 490 9.49 -14.98 -30.03
N ALA A 491 8.37 -15.47 -29.48
CA ALA A 491 7.31 -16.13 -30.24
C ALA A 491 7.86 -17.13 -31.29
N SER A 492 8.77 -18.03 -30.91
CA SER A 492 9.43 -18.96 -31.85
C SER A 492 10.05 -18.35 -33.12
N LEU A 493 10.24 -17.02 -33.21
CA LEU A 493 11.01 -16.34 -34.23
C LEU A 493 12.45 -16.27 -33.77
N PHE A 494 13.37 -16.85 -34.54
CA PHE A 494 14.79 -17.00 -34.18
C PHE A 494 15.69 -16.08 -35.02
N PRO A 495 16.85 -15.66 -34.48
CA PRO A 495 17.87 -14.95 -35.26
C PRO A 495 18.23 -15.73 -36.52
N ASP A 496 18.38 -15.02 -37.64
CA ASP A 496 18.79 -15.54 -38.95
C ASP A 496 17.89 -16.61 -39.59
N HIS A 497 16.80 -17.01 -38.92
CA HIS A 497 15.85 -18.01 -39.43
C HIS A 497 14.90 -17.40 -40.47
N PRO A 498 14.60 -18.08 -41.61
CA PRO A 498 13.73 -17.55 -42.66
C PRO A 498 12.34 -17.12 -42.17
N GLY A 499 11.79 -17.84 -41.18
CA GLY A 499 10.49 -17.52 -40.56
C GLY A 499 10.39 -16.10 -39.99
N LEU A 500 11.50 -15.48 -39.59
CA LEU A 500 11.52 -14.08 -39.11
C LEU A 500 11.19 -13.07 -40.23
N LYS A 501 11.42 -13.44 -41.49
CA LYS A 501 11.23 -12.58 -42.68
C LYS A 501 9.84 -12.71 -43.31
N VAL A 502 8.98 -13.59 -42.79
CA VAL A 502 7.61 -13.75 -43.28
C VAL A 502 6.79 -12.53 -42.85
N ASP A 503 6.37 -11.74 -43.83
CA ASP A 503 5.64 -10.47 -43.62
C ASP A 503 4.17 -10.53 -44.10
N GLN A 504 3.77 -11.63 -44.74
CA GLN A 504 2.39 -11.90 -45.15
C GLN A 504 1.67 -12.78 -44.12
N GLY A 505 0.39 -12.48 -43.87
CA GLY A 505 -0.44 -13.23 -42.94
C GLY A 505 -0.25 -12.84 -41.47
N ILE A 506 -1.18 -13.33 -40.65
CA ILE A 506 -1.19 -13.16 -39.20
C ILE A 506 -0.31 -14.22 -38.53
N VAL A 507 -0.34 -15.44 -39.07
CA VAL A 507 0.32 -16.65 -38.55
C VAL A 507 1.23 -17.25 -39.63
N THR A 508 2.34 -17.86 -39.22
CA THR A 508 3.21 -18.66 -40.09
C THR A 508 3.53 -20.01 -39.45
N SER A 509 3.82 -21.02 -40.29
CA SER A 509 4.46 -22.26 -39.86
C SER A 509 5.99 -22.13 -39.86
N ILE A 510 6.64 -22.90 -39.00
CA ILE A 510 8.09 -23.14 -38.96
C ILE A 510 8.27 -24.65 -38.99
N LYS A 511 9.10 -25.17 -39.89
CA LYS A 511 9.36 -26.61 -40.03
C LYS A 511 10.65 -27.08 -39.38
N ASP A 512 11.61 -26.17 -39.28
CA ASP A 512 13.01 -26.43 -38.98
C ASP A 512 13.51 -25.51 -37.86
N SER A 513 12.70 -25.32 -36.81
CA SER A 513 13.09 -24.52 -35.64
C SER A 513 14.45 -25.00 -35.10
N PRO A 514 15.40 -24.07 -34.83
CA PRO A 514 16.70 -24.40 -34.23
C PRO A 514 16.62 -25.06 -32.85
N LYS A 515 15.42 -25.06 -32.23
CA LYS A 515 15.15 -25.72 -30.95
C LYS A 515 14.06 -26.79 -31.12
N PRO A 516 14.19 -27.95 -30.47
CA PRO A 516 13.15 -28.97 -30.49
C PRO A 516 11.89 -28.51 -29.70
N PRO A 517 10.71 -29.04 -30.04
CA PRO A 517 10.36 -29.67 -31.31
C PRO A 517 10.50 -28.69 -32.51
N PRO A 518 10.84 -29.20 -33.72
CA PRO A 518 11.20 -28.36 -34.85
C PRO A 518 10.00 -27.71 -35.54
N GLU A 519 8.84 -28.37 -35.53
CA GLU A 519 7.62 -27.85 -36.15
C GLU A 519 6.82 -26.97 -35.18
N ARG A 520 6.52 -25.74 -35.60
CA ARG A 520 5.86 -24.73 -34.77
C ARG A 520 4.89 -23.89 -35.59
N VAL A 521 3.84 -23.42 -34.92
CA VAL A 521 2.92 -22.40 -35.42
C VAL A 521 3.18 -21.12 -34.63
N THR A 522 3.29 -19.97 -35.29
CA THR A 522 3.58 -18.71 -34.61
C THR A 522 3.02 -17.48 -35.31
N LEU A 523 2.78 -16.40 -34.55
CA LEU A 523 2.47 -15.09 -35.10
C LEU A 523 3.66 -14.53 -35.90
N THR A 524 3.36 -13.86 -37.00
CA THR A 524 4.38 -13.13 -37.76
C THR A 524 4.89 -11.92 -36.96
N LEU A 525 6.13 -11.48 -37.24
CA LEU A 525 6.68 -10.28 -36.62
C LEU A 525 5.82 -9.03 -36.87
N THR A 526 5.17 -8.97 -38.05
CA THR A 526 4.20 -7.94 -38.41
C THR A 526 3.02 -7.92 -37.44
N THR A 527 2.39 -9.07 -37.18
CA THR A 527 1.29 -9.20 -36.23
C THR A 527 1.70 -8.81 -34.82
N ILE A 528 2.87 -9.28 -34.37
CA ILE A 528 3.39 -8.95 -33.05
C ILE A 528 3.53 -7.44 -32.88
N ASN A 529 4.10 -6.75 -33.88
CA ASN A 529 4.30 -5.31 -33.85
C ASN A 529 3.01 -4.50 -33.89
N GLN A 530 1.94 -5.02 -34.52
CA GLN A 530 0.63 -4.38 -34.60
C GLN A 530 -0.18 -4.45 -33.30
N ALA A 531 0.20 -5.30 -32.34
CA ALA A 531 -0.50 -5.38 -31.07
C ALA A 531 -0.41 -4.08 -30.26
N LYS A 532 -1.49 -3.75 -29.53
CA LYS A 532 -1.61 -2.47 -28.80
C LYS A 532 -0.67 -2.40 -27.61
N TYR A 533 -0.62 -3.48 -26.81
CA TYR A 533 0.28 -3.62 -25.67
C TYR A 533 1.17 -4.84 -25.89
N LYS A 534 2.48 -4.63 -25.87
CA LYS A 534 3.48 -5.69 -26.02
C LYS A 534 4.33 -5.71 -24.76
N ILE A 535 4.06 -6.67 -23.89
CA ILE A 535 4.74 -6.81 -22.60
C ILE A 535 5.70 -7.98 -22.72
N VAL A 536 7.01 -7.73 -22.54
CA VAL A 536 8.02 -8.79 -22.51
C VAL A 536 8.46 -9.06 -21.09
N VAL A 537 8.51 -10.35 -20.75
CA VAL A 537 9.00 -10.82 -19.46
C VAL A 537 10.28 -11.62 -19.69
N ALA A 538 11.38 -11.21 -19.07
CA ALA A 538 12.64 -11.92 -19.12
C ALA A 538 13.24 -12.07 -17.72
N THR A 539 13.49 -13.31 -17.32
CA THR A 539 14.07 -13.65 -16.01
C THR A 539 15.34 -14.48 -16.17
N GLY A 540 16.26 -14.30 -15.24
CA GLY A 540 17.52 -15.02 -15.15
C GLY A 540 18.68 -14.36 -15.92
N GLU A 541 19.88 -14.53 -15.36
CA GLU A 541 21.13 -13.89 -15.82
C GLU A 541 21.48 -14.18 -17.28
N SER A 542 21.11 -15.36 -17.78
CA SER A 542 21.29 -15.78 -19.18
C SER A 542 20.71 -14.82 -20.22
N LYS A 543 19.83 -13.89 -19.80
CA LYS A 543 19.18 -12.88 -20.66
C LYS A 543 19.92 -11.54 -20.68
N SER A 544 20.74 -11.26 -19.66
CA SER A 544 21.28 -9.92 -19.36
C SER A 544 22.05 -9.27 -20.51
N THR A 545 22.89 -10.04 -21.22
CA THR A 545 23.66 -9.51 -22.35
C THR A 545 22.75 -9.01 -23.47
N ILE A 546 21.75 -9.81 -23.85
CA ILE A 546 20.82 -9.46 -24.94
C ILE A 546 19.90 -8.33 -24.52
N VAL A 547 19.42 -8.35 -23.26
CA VAL A 547 18.64 -7.25 -22.68
C VAL A 547 19.39 -5.92 -22.83
N ARG A 548 20.66 -5.87 -22.45
CA ARG A 548 21.51 -4.67 -22.62
C ARG A 548 21.65 -4.27 -24.10
N GLU A 549 21.98 -5.22 -24.97
CA GLU A 549 22.16 -4.94 -26.40
C GLU A 549 20.87 -4.42 -27.06
N VAL A 550 19.70 -4.93 -26.68
CA VAL A 550 18.42 -4.48 -27.23
C VAL A 550 18.02 -3.13 -26.65
N LEU A 551 18.18 -2.92 -25.35
CA LEU A 551 17.69 -1.73 -24.66
C LEU A 551 18.63 -0.52 -24.77
N GLN A 552 19.94 -0.72 -24.59
CA GLN A 552 20.95 0.34 -24.66
C GLN A 552 21.51 0.49 -26.08
N ASP A 553 21.97 -0.60 -26.70
CA ASP A 553 22.62 -0.55 -28.02
C ASP A 553 21.60 -0.51 -29.18
N LYS A 554 20.29 -0.61 -28.88
CA LYS A 554 19.18 -0.65 -29.84
C LYS A 554 19.39 -1.71 -30.94
N SER A 555 19.98 -2.84 -30.59
CA SER A 555 20.30 -3.92 -31.52
C SER A 555 19.05 -4.56 -32.11
N THR A 556 18.93 -4.54 -33.43
CA THR A 556 17.87 -5.24 -34.19
C THR A 556 18.31 -6.63 -34.67
N LYS A 557 19.48 -7.10 -34.23
CA LYS A 557 20.01 -8.44 -34.57
C LYS A 557 19.09 -9.55 -34.08
N TYR A 558 18.45 -9.34 -32.94
CA TYR A 558 17.59 -10.31 -32.30
C TYR A 558 16.12 -10.07 -32.67
N PRO A 559 15.31 -11.12 -32.84
CA PRO A 559 13.87 -11.01 -33.04
C PRO A 559 13.18 -10.09 -32.01
N ILE A 560 13.50 -10.22 -30.72
CA ILE A 560 12.93 -9.36 -29.68
C ILE A 560 13.31 -7.88 -29.85
N GLY A 561 14.50 -7.59 -30.39
CA GLY A 561 14.95 -6.23 -30.70
C GLY A 561 14.30 -5.61 -31.93
N GLN A 562 13.56 -6.40 -32.71
CA GLN A 562 12.75 -5.91 -33.84
C GLN A 562 11.29 -5.64 -33.45
N VAL A 563 10.90 -5.93 -32.21
CA VAL A 563 9.58 -5.59 -31.68
C VAL A 563 9.61 -4.17 -31.11
N LYS A 564 8.72 -3.31 -31.60
CA LYS A 564 8.60 -1.90 -31.23
C LYS A 564 7.69 -1.72 -30.03
N ASP A 565 7.93 -0.65 -29.27
CA ASP A 565 7.09 -0.20 -28.14
C ASP A 565 6.89 -1.27 -27.05
N LEU A 566 7.96 -1.99 -26.73
CA LEU A 566 7.95 -3.00 -25.67
C LEU A 566 7.89 -2.37 -24.27
N ILE A 567 7.08 -3.00 -23.42
CA ILE A 567 7.08 -2.81 -21.97
C ILE A 567 7.85 -3.97 -21.37
N TRP A 568 8.99 -3.70 -20.75
CA TRP A 568 9.89 -4.71 -20.21
C TRP A 568 9.63 -4.95 -18.72
N TYR A 569 9.55 -6.22 -18.36
CA TYR A 569 9.55 -6.74 -17.01
C TYR A 569 10.73 -7.69 -16.85
N LEU A 570 11.69 -7.28 -16.03
CA LEU A 570 12.96 -7.94 -15.81
C LEU A 570 13.10 -8.30 -14.33
N ASP A 571 13.61 -9.49 -14.04
CA ASP A 571 14.22 -9.69 -12.72
C ASP A 571 15.60 -9.01 -12.67
N LYS A 572 16.14 -8.83 -11.45
CA LYS A 572 17.48 -8.26 -11.25
C LYS A 572 18.56 -8.97 -12.06
N ALA A 573 18.48 -10.29 -12.18
CA ALA A 573 19.46 -11.10 -12.89
C ALA A 573 19.46 -10.79 -14.40
N ALA A 574 18.28 -10.71 -15.02
CA ALA A 574 18.11 -10.33 -16.41
C ALA A 574 18.41 -8.84 -16.66
N GLY A 575 18.18 -7.97 -15.67
CA GLY A 575 18.54 -6.55 -15.73
C GLY A 575 19.98 -6.23 -15.33
N SER A 576 20.81 -7.21 -14.96
CA SER A 576 22.10 -7.00 -14.28
C SER A 576 23.16 -6.23 -15.07
N LYS A 577 22.96 -6.04 -16.38
CA LYS A 577 23.87 -5.31 -17.27
C LYS A 577 23.28 -3.98 -17.77
N LEU A 578 22.13 -3.56 -17.26
CA LEU A 578 21.47 -2.30 -17.62
C LEU A 578 21.97 -1.09 -16.84
#